data_AF-A0AA39X4X8-F1
#
_entry.id   AF-A0AA39X4X8-F1
#
_cell.length_a   1.000
_cell.length_b   1.000
_cell.length_c   1.000
_cell.angle_alpha   90.00
_cell.angle_beta   90.00
_cell.angle_gamma   90.00
#
_symmetry.space_group_name_H-M   'P 1'
#
loop_
_entity.id
_entity.type
_entity.pdbx_description
1 polymer ?
#
loop_
_entity_poly.entity_id
_entity_poly.type
_entity_poly.pdbx_seq_one_letter_code
_entity_poly.pdbx_strand_id
1 'polypeptide(L)'
;MFKNAKGRSLTPLWAGQYFGKEWNIGLQGVGDEEVSSLVVSQLCSRADQTVSTDHHHLFSPRRRLVMYFLSQFNDKWGLNRHSWGSSDDKGRSEDGWGGGSMAVTRSWKEDVLFQYHMRVFTTGSRRACQGRLSGNLTDPSDVKRNLGIHEIRYSIGLKTTWEFDLPVYTMVTMTNSFAGLEDLGELSDVSIWKAANIQPSIRATGVAAFAFRIRSLLPGWADQWSRLLDQVDKALSGDLANILSQEGRREIMVDGSDLRLSEFYPAVLQILLIASDWIQESMDDLRWMVDDMQRLYFSLNTRDNFYASFLPSGLDAKDQEAAIAIFKHNWDSVKTYQQRLGKSLLTRIARKQEEVRNLKDGVGLTGTFSRGCSLLR
;
A
#
# COMPACT_ATOMS: atom_id res chain seq x y z
N MET A 1 -9.47 -28.35 -6.33
CA MET A 1 -9.55 -29.13 -7.58
C MET A 1 -9.79 -28.17 -8.71
N PHE A 2 -8.79 -27.93 -9.56
CA PHE A 2 -8.94 -27.05 -10.72
C PHE A 2 -9.68 -27.79 -11.81
N LYS A 3 -10.70 -27.16 -12.40
CA LYS A 3 -11.43 -27.73 -13.53
C LYS A 3 -11.12 -26.87 -14.75
N ASN A 4 -10.67 -27.49 -15.84
CA ASN A 4 -10.62 -26.79 -17.12
C ASN A 4 -12.05 -26.55 -17.66
N ALA A 5 -12.17 -25.86 -18.80
CA ALA A 5 -13.44 -25.62 -19.48
C ALA A 5 -14.24 -26.92 -19.81
N LYS A 6 -13.63 -28.10 -19.68
CA LYS A 6 -14.25 -29.42 -19.86
C LYS A 6 -14.60 -30.12 -18.53
N GLY A 7 -14.53 -29.43 -17.40
CA GLY A 7 -14.90 -29.97 -16.09
C GLY A 7 -13.92 -31.02 -15.53
N ARG A 8 -12.80 -31.27 -16.20
CA ARG A 8 -11.82 -32.28 -15.76
C ARG A 8 -11.02 -31.73 -14.59
N SER A 9 -11.04 -32.46 -13.47
CA SER A 9 -10.16 -32.18 -12.33
C SER A 9 -8.72 -32.37 -12.77
N LEU A 10 -8.02 -31.27 -13.02
CA LEU A 10 -6.58 -31.26 -13.17
C LEU A 10 -5.98 -31.25 -11.76
N THR A 11 -5.24 -32.31 -11.42
CA THR A 11 -4.22 -32.20 -10.37
C THR A 11 -3.31 -31.04 -10.76
N PRO A 12 -3.06 -30.08 -9.86
CA PRO A 12 -2.20 -28.96 -10.18
C PRO A 12 -0.82 -29.49 -10.57
N LEU A 13 -0.48 -29.43 -11.85
CA LEU A 13 0.86 -29.67 -12.43
C LEU A 13 1.89 -28.60 -11.98
N TRP A 14 1.59 -27.90 -10.88
CA TRP A 14 2.43 -26.86 -10.28
C TRP A 14 3.51 -27.43 -9.36
N ALA A 15 3.42 -28.72 -9.01
CA ALA A 15 4.51 -29.43 -8.33
C ALA A 15 5.70 -29.57 -9.29
N GLY A 16 6.49 -28.50 -9.42
CA GLY A 16 7.71 -28.44 -10.23
C GLY A 16 7.76 -27.33 -11.28
N GLN A 17 6.67 -26.61 -11.56
CA GLN A 17 6.69 -25.52 -12.55
C GLN A 17 6.79 -24.14 -11.89
N TYR A 18 8.02 -23.65 -11.78
CA TYR A 18 8.36 -22.29 -11.36
C TYR A 18 8.02 -21.27 -12.46
N PHE A 19 6.73 -21.01 -12.71
CA PHE A 19 6.32 -19.92 -13.63
C PHE A 19 6.46 -18.52 -13.02
N GLY A 20 7.13 -18.40 -11.90
CA GLY A 20 7.56 -17.10 -11.45
C GLY A 20 8.61 -17.14 -10.35
N LYS A 21 9.20 -15.97 -10.13
CA LYS A 21 10.14 -15.72 -9.04
C LYS A 21 9.51 -14.73 -8.09
N GLU A 22 9.64 -15.00 -6.81
CA GLU A 22 9.20 -14.11 -5.75
C GLU A 22 10.41 -13.68 -4.92
N TRP A 23 10.48 -12.37 -4.66
CA TRP A 23 11.49 -11.77 -3.80
C TRP A 23 10.81 -11.06 -2.65
N ASN A 24 11.08 -11.50 -1.43
CA ASN A 24 10.62 -10.85 -0.20
C ASN A 24 11.81 -10.13 0.43
N ILE A 25 11.78 -8.79 0.43
CA ILE A 25 12.90 -7.96 0.84
C ILE A 25 12.49 -7.14 2.06
N GLY A 26 13.11 -7.46 3.20
CA GLY A 26 13.04 -6.64 4.41
C GLY A 26 14.22 -5.67 4.46
N LEU A 27 13.96 -4.38 4.67
CA LEU A 27 15.00 -3.37 4.87
C LEU A 27 15.17 -3.06 6.36
N GLN A 28 16.41 -3.18 6.86
CA GLN A 28 16.82 -2.80 8.22
C GLN A 28 17.68 -1.53 8.23
N GLY A 29 17.48 -0.61 7.27
CA GLY A 29 18.27 0.62 7.16
C GLY A 29 19.71 0.41 6.65
N VAL A 30 19.97 -0.69 5.93
CA VAL A 30 21.25 -0.99 5.28
C VAL A 30 21.09 -0.91 3.75
N GLY A 31 21.96 -0.12 3.11
CA GLY A 31 22.28 -0.18 1.68
C GLY A 31 21.13 -0.06 0.69
N ASP A 32 20.39 1.06 0.72
CA ASP A 32 19.31 1.35 -0.26
C ASP A 32 19.76 1.13 -1.71
N GLU A 33 21.03 1.32 -2.02
CA GLU A 33 21.57 1.19 -3.37
C GLU A 33 21.66 -0.27 -3.85
N GLU A 34 22.13 -1.21 -3.02
CA GLU A 34 22.21 -2.63 -3.39
C GLU A 34 20.83 -3.22 -3.59
N VAL A 35 19.90 -2.89 -2.69
CA VAL A 35 18.51 -3.34 -2.80
C VAL A 35 17.82 -2.69 -4.00
N SER A 36 18.02 -1.40 -4.24
CA SER A 36 17.51 -0.73 -5.43
C SER A 36 18.05 -1.38 -6.70
N SER A 37 19.35 -1.68 -6.75
CA SER A 37 19.98 -2.39 -7.86
C SER A 37 19.39 -3.77 -8.07
N LEU A 38 19.16 -4.54 -6.99
CA LEU A 38 18.49 -5.83 -7.05
C LEU A 38 17.07 -5.70 -7.61
N VAL A 39 16.25 -4.79 -7.08
CA VAL A 39 14.87 -4.55 -7.52
C VAL A 39 14.83 -4.17 -9.00
N VAL A 40 15.72 -3.25 -9.42
CA VAL A 40 15.89 -2.87 -10.84
C VAL A 40 16.26 -4.10 -11.65
N SER A 41 17.20 -4.93 -11.20
CA SER A 41 17.62 -6.12 -11.93
C SER A 41 16.49 -7.14 -12.13
N GLN A 42 15.57 -7.24 -11.17
CA GLN A 42 14.46 -8.19 -11.18
C GLN A 42 13.24 -7.69 -11.97
N LEU A 43 12.93 -6.40 -11.87
CA LEU A 43 11.75 -5.81 -12.49
C LEU A 43 12.02 -5.23 -13.89
N CYS A 44 13.27 -4.93 -14.25
CA CYS A 44 13.65 -4.52 -15.61
C CYS A 44 14.02 -5.74 -16.49
N SER A 45 13.97 -5.61 -17.83
CA SER A 45 14.60 -6.59 -18.73
C SER A 45 16.10 -6.33 -18.85
N ARG A 46 16.88 -7.26 -19.44
CA ARG A 46 18.30 -6.99 -19.75
C ARG A 46 18.47 -5.82 -20.71
N ALA A 47 17.54 -5.65 -21.66
CA ALA A 47 17.55 -4.53 -22.60
C ALA A 47 17.27 -3.18 -21.91
N ASP A 48 16.50 -3.18 -20.81
CA ASP A 48 16.26 -1.99 -20.00
C ASP A 48 17.48 -1.57 -19.15
N GLN A 49 18.44 -2.48 -18.96
CA GLN A 49 19.66 -2.26 -18.17
C GLN A 49 20.81 -1.70 -19.00
N THR A 50 20.85 -2.03 -20.30
CA THR A 50 21.83 -1.50 -21.26
C THR A 50 21.46 -0.07 -21.67
N VAL A 51 21.59 0.88 -20.74
CA VAL A 51 21.51 2.31 -21.07
C VAL A 51 22.92 2.77 -21.43
N SER A 52 23.05 3.31 -22.65
CA SER A 52 24.24 3.97 -23.17
C SER A 52 24.81 4.95 -22.14
N THR A 53 26.14 4.98 -22.00
CA THR A 53 26.87 5.89 -21.12
C THR A 53 26.68 7.38 -21.46
N ASP A 54 26.02 7.71 -22.56
CA ASP A 54 25.72 9.09 -22.93
C ASP A 54 24.61 9.69 -22.04
N HIS A 55 25.02 10.65 -21.21
CA HIS A 55 24.31 11.25 -20.08
C HIS A 55 22.99 12.00 -20.36
N HIS A 56 22.35 11.82 -21.52
CA HIS A 56 21.11 12.51 -21.86
C HIS A 56 19.98 11.62 -22.41
N HIS A 57 20.16 10.31 -22.49
CA HIS A 57 19.09 9.44 -22.99
C HIS A 57 18.15 8.95 -21.88
N LEU A 58 16.93 9.48 -21.96
CA LEU A 58 15.71 9.08 -21.27
C LEU A 58 15.71 7.58 -20.93
N PHE A 59 15.61 7.25 -19.63
CA PHE A 59 15.40 5.88 -19.18
C PHE A 59 14.26 5.21 -19.97
N SER A 60 14.38 3.90 -20.20
CA SER A 60 13.28 3.13 -20.76
C SER A 60 12.02 3.36 -19.91
N PRO A 61 10.82 3.42 -20.52
CA PRO A 61 9.58 3.64 -19.77
C PRO A 61 9.42 2.66 -18.59
N ARG A 62 9.82 1.39 -18.76
CA ARG A 62 9.85 0.43 -17.66
C ARG A 62 10.80 0.84 -16.55
N ARG A 63 12.04 1.20 -16.88
CA ARG A 63 13.01 1.64 -15.86
C ARG A 63 12.51 2.88 -15.12
N ARG A 64 11.79 3.79 -15.79
CA ARG A 64 11.12 4.93 -15.11
C ARG A 64 10.07 4.46 -14.11
N LEU A 65 9.23 3.50 -14.47
CA LEU A 65 8.24 2.93 -13.55
C LEU A 65 8.90 2.20 -12.37
N VAL A 66 9.98 1.45 -12.58
CA VAL A 66 10.70 0.78 -11.50
C VAL A 66 11.40 1.79 -10.58
N MET A 67 12.01 2.84 -11.14
CA MET A 67 12.57 3.92 -10.33
C MET A 67 11.48 4.68 -9.58
N TYR A 68 10.29 4.82 -10.16
CA TYR A 68 9.13 5.37 -9.47
C TYR A 68 8.72 4.48 -8.30
N PHE A 69 8.53 3.17 -8.52
CA PHE A 69 8.25 2.16 -7.48
C PHE A 69 9.22 2.27 -6.30
N LEU A 70 10.52 2.35 -6.59
CA LEU A 70 11.57 2.56 -5.59
C LEU A 70 11.48 3.92 -4.89
N SER A 71 11.23 4.99 -5.66
CA SER A 71 11.09 6.33 -5.09
C SER A 71 9.90 6.47 -4.15
N GLN A 72 8.80 5.80 -4.48
CA GLN A 72 7.59 5.74 -3.67
C GLN A 72 7.86 4.99 -2.35
N PHE A 73 8.63 3.90 -2.42
CA PHE A 73 9.03 3.15 -1.24
C PHE A 73 10.02 3.93 -0.36
N ASN A 74 11.03 4.61 -0.93
CA ASN A 74 12.06 5.32 -0.16
C ASN A 74 11.58 6.64 0.44
N ASP A 75 11.06 7.61 -0.34
CA ASP A 75 10.87 8.97 0.20
C ASP A 75 9.72 9.81 -0.40
N LYS A 76 9.26 9.49 -1.61
CA LYS A 76 8.40 10.38 -2.42
C LYS A 76 6.93 9.97 -2.46
N TRP A 77 6.47 9.19 -1.48
CA TRP A 77 5.06 8.82 -1.37
C TRP A 77 4.16 10.06 -1.36
N GLY A 78 3.17 10.11 -2.28
CA GLY A 78 2.11 11.14 -2.31
C GLY A 78 2.42 12.46 -3.03
N LEU A 79 3.66 12.74 -3.44
CA LEU A 79 4.01 14.04 -4.06
C LEU A 79 3.62 14.20 -5.54
N ASN A 80 3.28 13.12 -6.25
CA ASN A 80 3.07 13.13 -7.71
C ASN A 80 1.84 12.36 -8.20
N ARG A 81 0.84 12.14 -7.33
CA ARG A 81 -0.30 11.25 -7.65
C ARG A 81 -1.16 11.73 -8.82
N HIS A 82 -1.18 13.05 -9.09
CA HIS A 82 -1.95 13.63 -10.18
C HIS A 82 -1.26 13.62 -11.55
N SER A 83 0.05 13.38 -11.64
CA SER A 83 0.79 13.57 -12.89
C SER A 83 0.90 12.33 -13.80
N TRP A 84 0.52 11.14 -13.32
CA TRP A 84 0.67 9.90 -14.12
C TRP A 84 -0.54 8.97 -14.10
N GLY A 85 -1.58 9.26 -13.30
CA GLY A 85 -2.77 8.42 -13.15
C GLY A 85 -3.89 8.67 -14.16
N SER A 86 -3.76 9.68 -15.03
CA SER A 86 -4.71 9.88 -16.12
C SER A 86 -4.04 9.57 -17.45
N SER A 87 -4.49 8.50 -18.10
CA SER A 87 -4.20 8.25 -19.51
C SER A 87 -4.64 9.44 -20.41
N ASP A 88 -5.48 10.34 -19.89
CA ASP A 88 -5.98 11.52 -20.60
C ASP A 88 -4.98 12.69 -20.63
N ASP A 89 -3.85 12.62 -19.92
CA ASP A 89 -2.83 13.69 -19.95
C ASP A 89 -1.91 13.63 -21.19
N LYS A 90 -2.39 12.96 -22.26
CA LYS A 90 -1.73 12.91 -23.59
C LYS A 90 -2.14 14.04 -24.54
N GLY A 91 -2.92 15.03 -24.09
CA GLY A 91 -3.61 15.94 -25.01
C GLY A 91 -3.25 17.42 -24.99
N ARG A 92 -2.48 17.93 -24.02
CA ARG A 92 -2.22 19.39 -23.91
C ARG A 92 -0.79 19.72 -23.50
N SER A 93 0.14 19.32 -24.36
CA SER A 93 1.45 19.96 -24.49
C SER A 93 1.57 20.48 -25.94
N GLU A 94 0.68 21.41 -26.31
CA GLU A 94 1.03 22.50 -27.22
C GLU A 94 1.97 23.38 -26.38
N ASP A 95 3.26 23.12 -26.36
CA ASP A 95 4.19 23.91 -27.16
C ASP A 95 5.52 23.15 -27.34
N GLY A 96 5.94 23.01 -28.60
CA GLY A 96 7.36 23.10 -28.94
C GLY A 96 8.26 21.89 -28.65
N TRP A 97 7.85 20.66 -28.96
CA TRP A 97 8.83 19.59 -29.26
C TRP A 97 8.51 18.98 -30.62
N GLY A 98 9.41 19.22 -31.56
CA GLY A 98 9.28 18.91 -32.98
C GLY A 98 8.84 17.46 -33.23
N GLY A 99 7.87 17.34 -34.15
CA GLY A 99 7.32 16.10 -34.66
C GLY A 99 8.37 15.18 -35.28
N GLY A 100 9.02 14.40 -34.43
CA GLY A 100 9.40 13.04 -34.75
C GLY A 100 8.22 12.17 -34.38
N SER A 101 7.43 11.75 -35.37
CA SER A 101 6.53 10.61 -35.22
C SER A 101 7.39 9.44 -34.73
N MET A 102 7.39 9.23 -33.40
CA MET A 102 7.87 8.01 -32.81
C MET A 102 6.97 6.94 -33.41
N ALA A 103 7.47 6.27 -34.44
CA ALA A 103 7.07 4.91 -34.72
C ALA A 103 7.16 4.21 -33.36
N VAL A 104 6.01 4.02 -32.72
CA VAL A 104 5.83 3.19 -31.53
C VAL A 104 6.16 1.80 -32.05
N THR A 105 7.44 1.50 -32.07
CA THR A 105 7.97 0.24 -32.50
C THR A 105 7.31 -0.81 -31.62
N ARG A 106 6.89 -1.90 -32.27
CA ARG A 106 6.22 -3.09 -31.72
C ARG A 106 7.03 -3.85 -30.64
N SER A 107 7.92 -3.15 -29.92
CA SER A 107 8.85 -3.68 -28.93
C SER A 107 8.28 -3.73 -27.51
N TRP A 108 7.01 -3.36 -27.30
CA TRP A 108 6.30 -3.51 -26.03
C TRP A 108 5.79 -4.94 -25.77
N LYS A 109 6.30 -5.92 -26.52
CA LYS A 109 5.97 -7.35 -26.40
C LYS A 109 6.44 -8.01 -25.10
N GLU A 110 7.24 -7.30 -24.32
CA GLU A 110 7.90 -7.87 -23.17
C GLU A 110 7.30 -7.15 -21.97
N ASP A 111 6.67 -7.87 -21.04
CA ASP A 111 6.35 -7.55 -19.63
C ASP A 111 5.53 -6.31 -19.21
N VAL A 112 4.43 -6.55 -18.49
CA VAL A 112 3.66 -5.54 -17.74
C VAL A 112 4.24 -5.34 -16.36
N LEU A 113 4.31 -4.09 -15.91
CA LEU A 113 4.65 -3.76 -14.54
C LEU A 113 3.43 -3.21 -13.79
N PHE A 114 3.07 -3.84 -12.69
CA PHE A 114 2.09 -3.33 -11.73
C PHE A 114 2.76 -3.04 -10.40
N GLN A 115 2.22 -2.07 -9.67
CA GLN A 115 2.71 -1.69 -8.37
C GLN A 115 1.55 -1.42 -7.42
N TYR A 116 1.66 -1.94 -6.20
CA TYR A 116 0.72 -1.67 -5.11
C TYR A 116 1.49 -1.36 -3.84
N HIS A 117 0.96 -0.44 -3.05
CA HIS A 117 1.66 0.06 -1.89
C HIS A 117 0.68 0.31 -0.74
N MET A 118 1.15 0.10 0.48
CA MET A 118 0.38 0.34 1.70
C MET A 118 1.28 0.93 2.76
N ARG A 119 0.68 1.71 3.66
CA ARG A 119 1.34 2.24 4.85
C ARG A 119 0.60 1.79 6.10
N VAL A 120 1.37 1.67 7.19
CA VAL A 120 0.83 1.41 8.53
C VAL A 120 1.73 2.02 9.58
N PHE A 121 1.16 2.45 10.71
CA PHE A 121 1.96 2.71 11.89
C PHE A 121 2.15 1.43 12.70
N THR A 122 3.38 1.19 13.13
CA THR A 122 3.69 0.18 14.14
C THR A 122 4.05 0.84 15.46
N THR A 123 3.89 0.05 16.53
CA THR A 123 4.22 0.47 17.89
C THR A 123 5.26 -0.48 18.46
N GLY A 124 6.35 0.05 19.02
CA GLY A 124 7.42 -0.80 19.54
C GLY A 124 8.75 -0.07 19.79
N SER A 125 9.73 -0.82 20.28
CA SER A 125 11.08 -0.29 20.56
C SER A 125 11.78 0.10 19.26
N ARG A 126 12.36 1.31 19.25
CA ARG A 126 12.99 2.06 18.15
C ARG A 126 14.08 1.33 17.34
N ARG A 127 14.45 0.10 17.69
CA ARG A 127 15.65 -0.57 17.20
C ARG A 127 15.61 -1.04 15.74
N ALA A 128 14.51 -0.92 15.00
CA ALA A 128 14.41 -1.61 13.71
C ALA A 128 13.89 -0.81 12.50
N CYS A 129 13.44 0.45 12.64
CA CYS A 129 12.76 1.13 11.52
C CYS A 129 13.23 2.58 11.33
N GLN A 130 14.03 2.82 10.30
CA GLN A 130 14.35 4.16 9.77
C GLN A 130 13.23 4.66 8.84
N GLY A 131 12.00 4.73 9.35
CA GLY A 131 10.89 5.31 8.61
C GLY A 131 10.99 6.84 8.56
N ARG A 132 10.51 7.46 7.48
CA ARG A 132 10.43 8.93 7.33
C ARG A 132 9.64 9.57 8.47
N LEU A 133 8.55 8.92 8.87
CA LEU A 133 7.73 9.35 10.00
C LEU A 133 8.00 8.44 11.20
N SER A 134 8.69 9.01 12.19
CA SER A 134 8.89 8.40 13.49
C SER A 134 8.72 9.45 14.58
N GLY A 135 8.15 9.04 15.70
CA GLY A 135 7.93 9.90 16.86
C GLY A 135 7.68 9.09 18.10
N ASN A 136 7.80 9.75 19.25
CA ASN A 136 7.39 9.18 20.53
C ASN A 136 6.22 10.02 21.03
N LEU A 137 5.15 9.35 21.42
CA LEU A 137 4.06 9.95 22.17
C LEU A 137 4.28 9.59 23.64
N THR A 138 4.67 10.58 24.45
CA THR A 138 4.89 10.40 25.89
C THR A 138 3.53 10.30 26.58
N ASP A 139 3.32 9.22 27.33
CA ASP A 139 2.16 9.07 28.21
C ASP A 139 2.24 10.11 29.33
N PRO A 140 1.27 11.02 29.48
CA PRO A 140 1.33 12.05 30.51
C PRO A 140 1.22 11.46 31.92
N SER A 141 0.66 10.26 32.06
CA SER A 141 0.54 9.53 33.33
C SER A 141 1.81 8.74 33.72
N ASP A 142 2.70 8.42 32.78
CA ASP A 142 3.94 7.67 33.04
C ASP A 142 5.03 8.07 32.03
N VAL A 143 5.94 8.97 32.44
CA VAL A 143 7.05 9.48 31.60
C VAL A 143 7.96 8.36 31.08
N LYS A 144 7.96 7.19 31.71
CA LYS A 144 8.75 6.03 31.24
C LYS A 144 8.05 5.28 30.11
N ARG A 145 6.74 5.47 29.93
CA ARG A 145 5.95 4.90 28.83
C ARG A 145 5.92 5.88 27.67
N ASN A 146 6.86 5.68 26.76
CA ASN A 146 6.84 6.32 25.46
C ASN A 146 6.23 5.36 24.44
N LEU A 147 5.10 5.76 23.85
CA LEU A 147 4.55 5.08 22.69
C LEU A 147 5.38 5.47 21.46
N GLY A 148 6.38 4.66 21.14
CA GLY A 148 7.13 4.80 19.89
C GLY A 148 6.24 4.45 18.70
N ILE A 149 6.05 5.41 17.80
CA ILE A 149 5.25 5.27 16.58
C ILE A 149 6.20 5.36 15.40
N HIS A 150 6.15 4.36 14.53
CA HIS A 150 6.99 4.27 13.34
C HIS A 150 6.16 3.92 12.12
N GLU A 151 6.42 4.58 10.99
CA GLU A 151 5.85 4.19 9.71
C GLU A 151 6.48 2.89 9.19
N ILE A 152 5.64 1.92 8.84
CA ILE A 152 5.96 0.77 8.02
C ILE A 152 5.36 0.95 6.64
N ARG A 153 6.14 0.60 5.61
CA ARG A 153 5.70 0.60 4.21
C ARG A 153 5.72 -0.82 3.66
N TYR A 154 4.72 -1.13 2.85
CA TYR A 154 4.67 -2.31 2.01
C TYR A 154 4.62 -1.85 0.56
N SER A 155 5.46 -2.42 -0.29
CA SER A 155 5.44 -2.18 -1.72
C SER A 155 5.53 -3.51 -2.44
N ILE A 156 4.66 -3.72 -3.42
CA ILE A 156 4.63 -4.95 -4.21
C ILE A 156 4.72 -4.54 -5.67
N GLY A 157 5.78 -4.97 -6.34
CA GLY A 157 5.96 -4.82 -7.78
C GLY A 157 5.75 -6.16 -8.47
N LEU A 158 4.95 -6.21 -9.53
CA LEU A 158 4.77 -7.38 -10.37
C LEU A 158 5.23 -7.06 -11.78
N LYS A 159 6.21 -7.82 -12.27
CA LYS A 159 6.56 -7.95 -13.67
C LYS A 159 5.94 -9.24 -14.20
N THR A 160 5.09 -9.22 -15.22
CA THR A 160 4.51 -10.45 -15.78
C THR A 160 4.45 -10.41 -17.30
N THR A 161 4.71 -11.54 -17.95
CA THR A 161 4.41 -11.72 -19.37
C THR A 161 2.91 -12.01 -19.56
N TRP A 162 2.35 -11.64 -20.71
CA TRP A 162 0.95 -11.93 -21.08
C TRP A 162 0.81 -12.72 -22.39
N GLU A 163 1.83 -12.74 -23.26
CA GLU A 163 1.73 -13.33 -24.62
C GLU A 163 1.95 -14.84 -24.63
N PHE A 164 2.47 -15.40 -23.54
CA PHE A 164 2.80 -16.82 -23.47
C PHE A 164 1.61 -17.62 -22.95
N ASP A 165 1.43 -18.83 -23.47
CA ASP A 165 0.47 -19.80 -22.94
C ASP A 165 0.71 -20.12 -21.45
N LEU A 166 1.95 -19.92 -21.00
CA LEU A 166 2.41 -20.05 -19.63
C LEU A 166 3.11 -18.74 -19.22
N PRO A 167 2.37 -17.75 -18.72
CA PRO A 167 2.92 -16.45 -18.33
C PRO A 167 3.93 -16.62 -17.21
N VAL A 168 5.10 -16.02 -17.40
CA VAL A 168 6.18 -15.98 -16.43
C VAL A 168 6.11 -14.65 -15.69
N TYR A 169 6.28 -14.67 -14.37
CA TYR A 169 6.30 -13.45 -13.58
C TYR A 169 7.52 -13.34 -12.66
N THR A 170 7.88 -12.11 -12.35
CA THR A 170 8.76 -11.77 -11.23
C THR A 170 8.01 -10.82 -10.33
N MET A 171 7.86 -11.18 -9.07
CA MET A 171 7.21 -10.37 -8.05
C MET A 171 8.23 -9.98 -7.00
N VAL A 172 8.18 -8.73 -6.57
CA VAL A 172 9.05 -8.19 -5.52
C VAL A 172 8.15 -7.56 -4.47
N THR A 173 8.17 -8.10 -3.26
CA THR A 173 7.54 -7.54 -2.07
C THR A 173 8.62 -6.93 -1.19
N MET A 174 8.51 -5.62 -0.95
CA MET A 174 9.41 -4.87 -0.09
C MET A 174 8.68 -4.41 1.15
N THR A 175 9.38 -4.45 2.28
CA THR A 175 8.95 -3.78 3.50
C THR A 175 10.14 -3.27 4.30
N ASN A 176 9.94 -2.22 5.07
CA ASN A 176 10.93 -1.72 6.02
C ASN A 176 10.85 -2.43 7.40
N SER A 177 10.16 -3.58 7.48
CA SER A 177 10.09 -4.42 8.68
C SER A 177 10.10 -5.90 8.34
N PHE A 178 11.06 -6.66 8.87
CA PHE A 178 11.15 -8.11 8.65
C PHE A 178 9.96 -8.89 9.22
N ALA A 179 9.40 -8.42 10.34
CA ALA A 179 8.29 -9.09 11.02
C ALA A 179 7.01 -9.20 10.15
N GLY A 180 6.89 -8.39 9.09
CA GLY A 180 5.74 -8.44 8.19
C GLY A 180 5.81 -9.52 7.10
N LEU A 181 6.96 -10.19 6.91
CA LEU A 181 7.18 -11.12 5.79
C LEU A 181 7.14 -12.60 6.18
N GLU A 182 7.23 -12.93 7.47
CA GLU A 182 7.44 -14.31 7.94
C GLU A 182 6.22 -15.24 7.73
N ASP A 183 5.02 -14.68 7.53
CA ASP A 183 3.76 -15.46 7.48
C ASP A 183 2.99 -15.29 6.15
N LEU A 184 3.69 -15.00 5.06
CA LEU A 184 3.02 -14.74 3.78
C LEU A 184 2.51 -16.01 3.07
N GLY A 185 2.91 -17.20 3.54
CA GLY A 185 2.57 -18.47 2.92
C GLY A 185 3.21 -18.66 1.54
N GLU A 186 3.45 -19.91 1.18
CA GLU A 186 4.01 -20.24 -0.12
C GLU A 186 2.95 -20.18 -1.23
N LEU A 187 3.29 -19.58 -2.38
CA LEU A 187 2.43 -19.55 -3.56
C LEU A 187 2.12 -20.96 -4.11
N SER A 188 2.91 -21.97 -3.73
CA SER A 188 2.75 -23.38 -4.09
C SER A 188 1.55 -24.05 -3.40
N ASP A 189 1.09 -23.55 -2.25
CA ASP A 189 0.08 -24.21 -1.44
C ASP A 189 -1.35 -23.79 -1.82
N VAL A 190 -2.02 -24.67 -2.57
CA VAL A 190 -3.40 -24.54 -3.05
C VAL A 190 -4.41 -24.31 -1.91
N SER A 191 -4.15 -24.82 -0.71
CA SER A 191 -5.04 -24.63 0.43
C SER A 191 -5.14 -23.16 0.83
N ILE A 192 -4.03 -22.43 0.71
CA ILE A 192 -3.94 -21.00 1.05
C ILE A 192 -4.66 -20.15 0.01
N TRP A 193 -4.54 -20.47 -1.28
CA TRP A 193 -5.31 -19.80 -2.35
C TRP A 193 -6.82 -19.91 -2.13
N LYS A 194 -7.27 -21.12 -1.77
CA LYS A 194 -8.68 -21.37 -1.46
C LYS A 194 -9.13 -20.58 -0.23
N ALA A 195 -8.30 -20.54 0.82
CA ALA A 195 -8.58 -19.75 2.02
C ALA A 195 -8.63 -18.24 1.73
N ALA A 196 -7.82 -17.77 0.80
CA ALA A 196 -7.82 -16.38 0.31
C ALA A 196 -9.00 -16.08 -0.64
N ASN A 197 -9.76 -17.11 -1.05
CA ASN A 197 -10.79 -17.02 -2.08
C ASN A 197 -10.24 -16.39 -3.38
N ILE A 198 -9.07 -16.88 -3.81
CA ILE A 198 -8.41 -16.52 -5.06
C ILE A 198 -8.31 -17.78 -5.92
N GLN A 199 -8.72 -17.67 -7.17
CA GLN A 199 -8.65 -18.72 -8.16
C GLN A 199 -7.44 -18.49 -9.06
N PRO A 200 -6.48 -19.42 -9.13
CA PRO A 200 -5.38 -19.31 -10.08
C PRO A 200 -5.92 -19.39 -11.50
N SER A 201 -5.30 -18.61 -12.39
CA SER A 201 -5.60 -18.58 -13.81
C SER A 201 -4.32 -18.90 -14.56
N ILE A 202 -4.31 -19.95 -15.38
CA ILE A 202 -3.11 -20.34 -16.14
C ILE A 202 -2.61 -19.15 -16.97
N ARG A 203 -3.52 -18.46 -17.67
CA ARG A 203 -3.20 -17.35 -18.58
C ARG A 203 -2.95 -16.01 -17.89
N ALA A 204 -3.29 -15.89 -16.61
CA ALA A 204 -3.09 -14.69 -15.82
C ALA A 204 -2.41 -15.02 -14.48
N THR A 205 -1.48 -15.97 -14.50
CA THR A 205 -0.87 -16.53 -13.30
C THR A 205 -0.21 -15.45 -12.46
N GLY A 206 0.59 -14.57 -13.07
CA GLY A 206 1.25 -13.47 -12.38
C GLY A 206 0.25 -12.53 -11.71
N VAL A 207 -0.83 -12.15 -12.40
CA VAL A 207 -1.89 -11.28 -11.85
C VAL A 207 -2.63 -11.95 -10.70
N ALA A 208 -2.94 -13.23 -10.83
CA ALA A 208 -3.58 -13.99 -9.75
C ALA A 208 -2.65 -14.12 -8.53
N ALA A 209 -1.36 -14.35 -8.74
CA ALA A 209 -0.35 -14.40 -7.67
C ALA A 209 -0.18 -13.04 -6.98
N PHE A 210 -0.24 -11.94 -7.74
CA PHE A 210 -0.19 -10.59 -7.21
C PHE A 210 -1.44 -10.25 -6.38
N ALA A 211 -2.64 -10.58 -6.87
CA ALA A 211 -3.88 -10.45 -6.10
C ALA A 211 -3.81 -11.27 -4.80
N PHE A 212 -3.33 -12.50 -4.87
CA PHE A 212 -3.11 -13.34 -3.70
C PHE A 212 -2.12 -12.70 -2.71
N ARG A 213 -0.97 -12.21 -3.18
CA ARG A 213 0.05 -11.63 -2.30
C ARG A 213 -0.46 -10.38 -1.57
N ILE A 214 -1.14 -9.48 -2.28
CA ILE A 214 -1.84 -8.34 -1.66
C ILE A 214 -2.79 -8.86 -0.59
N ARG A 215 -3.64 -9.83 -0.94
CA ARG A 215 -4.65 -10.40 -0.04
C ARG A 215 -4.05 -11.04 1.22
N SER A 216 -2.86 -11.63 1.13
CA SER A 216 -2.14 -12.23 2.26
C SER A 216 -1.46 -11.21 3.18
N LEU A 217 -1.14 -10.02 2.67
CA LEU A 217 -0.57 -8.92 3.48
C LEU A 217 -1.64 -8.14 4.27
N LEU A 218 -2.88 -8.13 3.79
CA LEU A 218 -3.98 -7.36 4.40
C LEU A 218 -4.27 -7.69 5.88
N PRO A 219 -4.24 -8.96 6.35
CA PRO A 219 -4.40 -9.27 7.77
C PRO A 219 -3.33 -8.61 8.65
N GLY A 220 -2.04 -8.74 8.27
CA GLY A 220 -0.93 -8.12 8.99
C GLY A 220 -1.02 -6.59 8.97
N TRP A 221 -1.38 -6.01 7.83
CA TRP A 221 -1.66 -4.57 7.73
C TRP A 221 -2.76 -4.12 8.71
N ALA A 222 -3.87 -4.85 8.80
CA ALA A 222 -4.97 -4.49 9.71
C ALA A 222 -4.64 -4.73 11.19
N ASP A 223 -3.88 -5.78 11.50
CA ASP A 223 -3.40 -6.07 12.85
C ASP A 223 -2.47 -4.97 13.36
N GLN A 224 -1.53 -4.48 12.54
CA GLN A 224 -0.65 -3.38 12.93
C GLN A 224 -1.42 -2.09 13.23
N TRP A 225 -2.43 -1.75 12.40
CA TRP A 225 -3.34 -0.64 12.72
C TRP A 225 -4.13 -0.87 14.01
N SER A 226 -4.63 -2.08 14.22
CA SER A 226 -5.37 -2.42 15.45
C SER A 226 -4.49 -2.26 16.69
N ARG A 227 -3.22 -2.70 16.63
CA ARG A 227 -2.26 -2.53 17.71
C ARG A 227 -1.99 -1.07 18.02
N LEU A 228 -1.83 -0.21 17.01
CA LEU A 228 -1.73 1.24 17.23
C LEU A 228 -2.93 1.75 18.04
N LEU A 229 -4.15 1.42 17.60
CA LEU A 229 -5.37 1.86 18.27
C LEU A 229 -5.47 1.30 19.70
N ASP A 230 -5.05 0.06 19.94
CA ASP A 230 -4.99 -0.52 21.28
C ASP A 230 -4.00 0.21 22.19
N GLN A 231 -2.86 0.67 21.66
CA GLN A 231 -1.89 1.45 22.44
C GLN A 231 -2.37 2.87 22.72
N VAL A 232 -3.02 3.52 21.76
CA VAL A 232 -3.70 4.81 21.97
C VAL A 232 -4.77 4.65 23.06
N ASP A 233 -5.55 3.57 23.03
CA ASP A 233 -6.56 3.28 24.04
C ASP A 233 -5.96 3.12 25.44
N LYS A 234 -4.83 2.42 25.55
CA LYS A 234 -4.12 2.26 26.82
C LYS A 234 -3.59 3.58 27.36
N ALA A 235 -3.00 4.41 26.49
CA ALA A 235 -2.47 5.72 26.89
C ALA A 235 -3.61 6.63 27.38
N LEU A 236 -4.73 6.70 26.65
CA LEU A 236 -5.91 7.48 27.07
C LEU A 236 -6.58 6.96 28.35
N SER A 237 -6.57 5.64 28.58
CA SER A 237 -7.18 5.03 29.76
C SER A 237 -6.41 5.32 31.05
N GLY A 238 -5.07 5.43 30.97
CA GLY A 238 -4.23 5.84 32.10
C GLY A 238 -4.62 7.23 32.61
N ASP A 239 -4.85 8.15 31.69
CA ASP A 239 -5.25 9.53 32.00
C ASP A 239 -6.63 9.61 32.64
N LEU A 240 -7.59 8.81 32.16
CA LEU A 240 -8.93 8.74 32.74
C LEU A 240 -8.90 8.31 34.22
N ALA A 241 -8.07 7.34 34.57
CA ALA A 241 -7.92 6.90 35.96
C ALA A 241 -7.38 8.04 36.85
N ASN A 242 -6.45 8.84 36.31
CA ASN A 242 -5.89 9.99 37.01
C ASN A 242 -6.90 11.13 37.16
N ILE A 243 -7.73 11.40 36.14
CA ILE A 243 -8.84 12.38 36.18
C ILE A 243 -9.88 12.03 37.24
N LEU A 244 -10.10 10.74 37.54
CA LEU A 244 -11.07 10.36 38.57
C LEU A 244 -10.52 10.54 39.99
N SER A 245 -9.20 10.62 40.16
CA SER A 245 -8.57 10.88 41.46
C SER A 245 -8.63 12.37 41.82
N GLN A 246 -8.82 12.70 43.11
CA GLN A 246 -8.87 14.10 43.56
C GLN A 246 -7.50 14.80 43.40
N GLU A 247 -6.41 14.07 43.60
CA GLU A 247 -5.05 14.56 43.44
C GLU A 247 -4.73 14.80 41.96
N GLY A 248 -5.05 13.84 41.08
CA GLY A 248 -4.88 13.98 39.64
C GLY A 248 -5.74 15.11 39.05
N ARG A 249 -6.97 15.35 39.54
CA ARG A 249 -7.75 16.53 39.10
C ARG A 249 -7.05 17.86 39.41
N ARG A 250 -6.35 17.96 40.54
CA ARG A 250 -5.61 19.18 40.90
C ARG A 250 -4.37 19.36 40.03
N GLU A 251 -3.67 18.28 39.73
CA GLU A 251 -2.50 18.26 38.85
C GLU A 251 -2.86 18.53 37.37
N ILE A 252 -4.10 18.22 36.96
CA ILE A 252 -4.63 18.48 35.62
C ILE A 252 -5.23 19.88 35.48
N MET A 253 -5.92 20.40 36.50
CA MET A 253 -6.53 21.75 36.48
C MET A 253 -5.52 22.88 36.65
N VAL A 254 -4.42 22.61 37.35
CA VAL A 254 -3.30 23.53 37.45
C VAL A 254 -2.33 22.98 36.43
N ASP A 255 -2.21 23.58 35.25
CA ASP A 255 -1.13 23.30 34.29
C ASP A 255 0.20 23.42 35.04
N GLY A 256 0.64 22.33 35.67
CA GLY A 256 1.83 22.30 36.49
C GLY A 256 3.01 22.36 35.55
N SER A 257 3.47 23.57 35.23
CA SER A 257 4.65 23.97 34.44
C SER A 257 4.94 23.28 33.09
N ASP A 258 4.29 22.17 32.74
CA ASP A 258 4.81 21.20 31.79
C ASP A 258 3.87 20.96 30.60
N LEU A 259 2.67 21.58 30.55
CA LEU A 259 1.75 21.61 29.39
C LEU A 259 1.43 20.24 28.72
N ARG A 260 1.69 19.11 29.39
CA ARG A 260 1.80 17.79 28.74
C ARG A 260 0.50 17.30 28.11
N LEU A 261 -0.64 17.51 28.77
CA LEU A 261 -1.95 17.13 28.25
C LEU A 261 -2.37 17.99 27.06
N SER A 262 -1.98 19.27 27.06
CA SER A 262 -2.26 20.20 25.96
C SER A 262 -1.54 19.81 24.67
N GLU A 263 -0.39 19.13 24.75
CA GLU A 263 0.34 18.59 23.60
C GLU A 263 -0.11 17.17 23.22
N PHE A 264 -0.41 16.34 24.22
CA PHE A 264 -0.76 14.93 24.03
C PHE A 264 -2.06 14.72 23.23
N TYR A 265 -3.17 15.34 23.64
CA TYR A 265 -4.47 15.12 22.95
C TYR A 265 -4.45 15.59 21.49
N PRO A 266 -3.92 16.78 21.15
CA PRO A 266 -3.76 17.16 19.74
C PRO A 266 -2.86 16.21 18.96
N ALA A 267 -1.76 15.72 19.55
CA ALA A 267 -0.90 14.75 18.88
C ALA A 267 -1.63 13.45 18.56
N VAL A 268 -2.39 12.90 19.52
CA VAL A 268 -3.25 11.72 19.30
C VAL A 268 -4.25 11.95 18.18
N LEU A 269 -4.95 13.11 18.18
CA LEU A 269 -5.89 13.45 17.11
C LEU A 269 -5.22 13.50 15.74
N GLN A 270 -4.03 14.08 15.64
CA GLN A 270 -3.30 14.14 14.37
C GLN A 270 -2.86 12.76 13.89
N ILE A 271 -2.40 11.89 14.80
CA ILE A 271 -2.06 10.50 14.47
C ILE A 271 -3.29 9.76 13.92
N LEU A 272 -4.45 9.93 14.57
CA LEU A 272 -5.71 9.31 14.14
C LEU A 272 -6.19 9.84 12.79
N LEU A 273 -6.01 11.15 12.50
CA LEU A 273 -6.32 11.74 11.21
C LEU A 273 -5.44 11.15 10.10
N ILE A 274 -4.12 11.16 10.29
CA ILE A 274 -3.17 10.58 9.34
C ILE A 274 -3.47 9.09 9.11
N ALA A 275 -3.79 8.34 10.17
CA ALA A 275 -4.18 6.94 10.08
C ALA A 275 -5.43 6.73 9.21
N SER A 276 -6.47 7.55 9.42
CA SER A 276 -7.70 7.52 8.63
C SER A 276 -7.41 7.77 7.15
N ASP A 277 -6.65 8.82 6.86
CA ASP A 277 -6.30 9.19 5.49
C ASP A 277 -5.52 8.08 4.78
N TRP A 278 -4.51 7.50 5.44
CA TRP A 278 -3.70 6.45 4.83
C TRP A 278 -4.46 5.14 4.62
N ILE A 279 -5.39 4.79 5.52
CA ILE A 279 -6.27 3.64 5.35
C ILE A 279 -7.18 3.84 4.15
N GLN A 280 -7.82 5.00 4.05
CA GLN A 280 -8.70 5.34 2.94
C GLN A 280 -7.91 5.37 1.62
N GLU A 281 -6.75 6.02 1.63
CA GLU A 281 -5.83 6.09 0.50
C GLU A 281 -5.46 4.72 -0.05
N SER A 282 -5.11 3.77 0.83
CA SER A 282 -4.71 2.41 0.44
C SER A 282 -5.86 1.62 -0.21
N MET A 283 -7.10 1.86 0.23
CA MET A 283 -8.30 1.24 -0.37
C MET A 283 -8.61 1.84 -1.75
N ASP A 284 -8.48 3.16 -1.87
CA ASP A 284 -8.69 3.85 -3.14
C ASP A 284 -7.61 3.47 -4.16
N ASP A 285 -6.34 3.40 -3.76
CA ASP A 285 -5.24 2.93 -4.62
C ASP A 285 -5.49 1.52 -5.17
N LEU A 286 -5.96 0.59 -4.32
CA LEU A 286 -6.28 -0.76 -4.79
C LEU A 286 -7.39 -0.71 -5.85
N ARG A 287 -8.45 0.07 -5.62
CA ARG A 287 -9.55 0.20 -6.57
C ARG A 287 -9.07 0.76 -7.91
N TRP A 288 -8.30 1.85 -7.87
CA TRP A 288 -7.81 2.53 -9.06
C TRP A 288 -6.86 1.64 -9.86
N MET A 289 -5.94 0.96 -9.19
CA MET A 289 -5.04 -0.01 -9.83
C MET A 289 -5.82 -1.15 -10.48
N VAL A 290 -6.85 -1.71 -9.83
CA VAL A 290 -7.67 -2.77 -10.42
C VAL A 290 -8.44 -2.28 -11.64
N ASP A 291 -9.01 -1.07 -11.58
CA ASP A 291 -9.74 -0.48 -12.69
C ASP A 291 -8.80 -0.22 -13.88
N ASP A 292 -7.58 0.26 -13.63
CA ASP A 292 -6.54 0.44 -14.66
C ASP A 292 -6.09 -0.89 -15.25
N MET A 293 -5.82 -1.90 -14.42
CA MET A 293 -5.54 -3.27 -14.88
C MET A 293 -6.68 -3.80 -15.76
N GLN A 294 -7.94 -3.63 -15.35
CA GLN A 294 -9.07 -4.13 -16.12
C GLN A 294 -9.17 -3.44 -17.48
N ARG A 295 -8.90 -2.12 -17.54
CA ARG A 295 -8.84 -1.36 -18.79
C ARG A 295 -7.70 -1.84 -19.67
N LEU A 296 -6.52 -2.05 -19.11
CA LEU A 296 -5.36 -2.54 -19.84
C LEU A 296 -5.63 -3.97 -20.36
N TYR A 297 -6.02 -4.92 -19.50
CA TYR A 297 -6.19 -6.32 -19.88
C TYR A 297 -7.40 -6.62 -20.77
N PHE A 298 -8.51 -5.90 -20.62
CA PHE A 298 -9.78 -6.30 -21.21
C PHE A 298 -10.50 -5.21 -22.00
N SER A 299 -9.86 -4.08 -22.31
CA SER A 299 -10.42 -3.13 -23.29
C SER A 299 -10.51 -3.80 -24.66
N LEU A 300 -11.70 -4.32 -24.97
CA LEU A 300 -11.97 -5.13 -26.15
C LEU A 300 -12.65 -4.35 -27.28
N ASN A 301 -13.05 -3.10 -27.09
CA ASN A 301 -13.92 -2.46 -28.08
C ASN A 301 -14.05 -0.95 -27.90
N THR A 302 -13.04 -0.19 -28.33
CA THR A 302 -13.31 1.10 -28.94
C THR A 302 -12.62 1.11 -30.27
N ARG A 303 -13.39 1.39 -31.34
CA ARG A 303 -12.90 1.51 -32.73
C ARG A 303 -11.75 2.51 -32.88
N ASP A 304 -11.46 3.30 -31.83
CA ASP A 304 -10.42 4.32 -31.76
C ASP A 304 -9.19 3.90 -30.92
N ASN A 305 -9.17 2.73 -30.29
CA ASN A 305 -8.05 2.32 -29.46
C ASN A 305 -6.94 1.64 -30.28
N PHE A 306 -5.86 2.39 -30.49
CA PHE A 306 -4.57 1.94 -31.05
C PHE A 306 -3.87 0.84 -30.21
N TYR A 307 -4.43 0.46 -29.06
CA TYR A 307 -3.90 -0.57 -28.18
C TYR A 307 -4.62 -1.89 -28.46
N ALA A 308 -3.89 -2.84 -29.06
CA ALA A 308 -4.36 -4.20 -29.26
C ALA A 308 -4.81 -4.80 -27.92
N SER A 309 -5.97 -5.48 -27.93
CA SER A 309 -6.36 -6.35 -26.81
C SER A 309 -5.17 -7.26 -26.47
N PHE A 310 -4.69 -7.21 -25.22
CA PHE A 310 -3.50 -7.96 -24.78
C PHE A 310 -3.75 -9.46 -24.57
N LEU A 311 -4.96 -9.93 -24.85
CA LEU A 311 -5.24 -11.36 -24.86
C LEU A 311 -4.62 -11.99 -26.12
N PRO A 312 -3.93 -13.14 -25.99
CA PRO A 312 -3.34 -13.85 -27.12
C PRO A 312 -4.32 -13.97 -28.29
N SER A 313 -3.93 -13.43 -29.44
CA SER A 313 -4.67 -13.58 -30.70
C SER A 313 -4.84 -15.07 -31.01
N GLY A 314 -6.08 -15.58 -30.95
CA GLY A 314 -6.39 -17.00 -31.18
C GLY A 314 -7.07 -17.71 -30.01
N LEU A 315 -7.32 -17.00 -28.91
CA LEU A 315 -8.21 -17.46 -27.84
C LEU A 315 -9.63 -17.69 -28.36
N ASP A 316 -10.23 -18.82 -27.96
CA ASP A 316 -11.66 -18.97 -28.11
C ASP A 316 -12.38 -17.97 -27.17
N ALA A 317 -13.55 -17.50 -27.59
CA ALA A 317 -14.31 -16.51 -26.84
C ALA A 317 -14.70 -16.97 -25.42
N LYS A 318 -14.86 -18.28 -25.20
CA LYS A 318 -15.23 -18.86 -23.91
C LYS A 318 -14.06 -18.87 -22.92
N ASP A 319 -12.86 -19.21 -23.38
CA ASP A 319 -11.64 -19.16 -22.58
C ASP A 319 -11.33 -17.71 -22.16
N GLN A 320 -11.57 -16.77 -23.06
CA GLN A 320 -11.44 -15.33 -22.78
C GLN A 320 -12.45 -14.86 -21.73
N GLU A 321 -13.72 -15.23 -21.88
CA GLU A 321 -14.77 -14.92 -20.90
C GLU A 321 -14.45 -15.53 -19.53
N ALA A 322 -13.99 -16.78 -19.49
CA ALA A 322 -13.56 -17.45 -18.28
C ALA A 322 -12.38 -16.73 -17.60
N ALA A 323 -11.38 -16.28 -18.37
CA ALA A 323 -10.25 -15.52 -17.82
C ALA A 323 -10.71 -14.17 -17.23
N ILE A 324 -11.62 -13.46 -17.90
CA ILE A 324 -12.23 -12.22 -17.38
C ILE A 324 -12.99 -12.48 -16.09
N ALA A 325 -13.79 -13.55 -16.05
CA ALA A 325 -14.56 -13.91 -14.86
C ALA A 325 -13.66 -14.24 -13.67
N ILE A 326 -12.58 -14.99 -13.88
CA ILE A 326 -11.59 -15.31 -12.83
C ILE A 326 -10.89 -14.05 -12.35
N PHE A 327 -10.46 -13.17 -13.27
CA PHE A 327 -9.84 -11.89 -12.90
C PHE A 327 -10.75 -11.06 -12.00
N LYS A 328 -12.00 -10.85 -12.42
CA LYS A 328 -12.99 -10.08 -11.66
C LYS A 328 -13.22 -10.69 -10.29
N HIS A 329 -13.47 -12.00 -10.24
CA HIS A 329 -13.67 -12.72 -9.00
C HIS A 329 -12.51 -12.53 -8.01
N ASN A 330 -11.26 -12.70 -8.47
CA ASN A 330 -10.08 -12.55 -7.63
C ASN A 330 -9.97 -11.14 -7.06
N TRP A 331 -10.05 -10.13 -7.93
CA TRP A 331 -9.88 -8.75 -7.50
C TRP A 331 -11.04 -8.21 -6.68
N ASP A 332 -12.27 -8.66 -6.94
CA ASP A 332 -13.41 -8.37 -6.07
C ASP A 332 -13.21 -8.99 -4.70
N SER A 333 -12.68 -10.22 -4.62
CA SER A 333 -12.31 -10.86 -3.35
C SER A 333 -11.29 -10.02 -2.57
N VAL A 334 -10.23 -9.53 -3.22
CA VAL A 334 -9.22 -8.66 -2.57
C VAL A 334 -9.84 -7.34 -2.12
N LYS A 335 -10.56 -6.64 -3.01
CA LYS A 335 -11.20 -5.34 -2.73
C LYS A 335 -12.18 -5.44 -1.57
N THR A 336 -13.10 -6.41 -1.60
CA THR A 336 -14.09 -6.61 -0.54
C THR A 336 -13.42 -6.94 0.78
N TYR A 337 -12.38 -7.78 0.77
CA TYR A 337 -11.65 -8.11 1.99
C TYR A 337 -10.94 -6.89 2.59
N GLN A 338 -10.23 -6.10 1.78
CA GLN A 338 -9.59 -4.86 2.24
C GLN A 338 -10.61 -3.86 2.75
N GLN A 339 -11.70 -3.63 2.00
CA GLN A 339 -12.76 -2.71 2.39
C GLN A 339 -13.38 -3.09 3.73
N ARG A 340 -13.58 -4.38 3.99
CA ARG A 340 -14.10 -4.85 5.28
C ARG A 340 -13.16 -4.50 6.43
N LEU A 341 -11.87 -4.78 6.27
CA LEU A 341 -10.86 -4.47 7.28
C LEU A 341 -10.71 -2.96 7.48
N GLY A 342 -10.55 -2.21 6.39
CA GLY A 342 -10.41 -0.76 6.40
C GLY A 342 -11.61 -0.05 7.02
N LYS A 343 -12.85 -0.41 6.65
CA LYS A 343 -14.06 0.17 7.25
C LYS A 343 -14.14 -0.07 8.75
N SER A 344 -13.79 -1.27 9.21
CA SER A 344 -13.76 -1.58 10.64
C SER A 344 -12.76 -0.69 11.39
N LEU A 345 -11.57 -0.49 10.83
CA LEU A 345 -10.55 0.40 11.40
C LEU A 345 -11.00 1.86 11.40
N LEU A 346 -11.56 2.35 10.29
CA LEU A 346 -12.06 3.73 10.15
C LEU A 346 -13.18 4.03 11.15
N THR A 347 -14.12 3.10 11.35
CA THR A 347 -15.16 3.24 12.38
C THR A 347 -14.55 3.35 13.77
N ARG A 348 -13.53 2.54 14.08
CA ARG A 348 -12.84 2.60 15.37
C ARG A 348 -12.08 3.92 15.54
N ILE A 349 -11.40 4.40 14.51
CA ILE A 349 -10.70 5.69 14.51
C ILE A 349 -11.68 6.84 14.73
N ALA A 350 -12.80 6.88 14.02
CA ALA A 350 -13.81 7.94 14.14
C ALA A 350 -14.38 8.01 15.57
N ARG A 351 -14.70 6.85 16.17
CA ARG A 351 -15.12 6.78 17.57
C ARG A 351 -14.04 7.33 18.51
N LYS A 352 -12.77 7.00 18.26
CA LYS A 352 -11.66 7.44 19.10
C LYS A 352 -11.35 8.93 18.97
N GLN A 353 -11.48 9.49 17.78
CA GLN A 353 -11.39 10.94 17.59
C GLN A 353 -12.46 11.67 18.40
N GLU A 354 -13.68 11.14 18.42
CA GLU A 354 -14.78 11.73 19.19
C GLU A 354 -14.57 11.60 20.70
N GLU A 355 -14.13 10.44 21.18
CA GLU A 355 -13.74 10.25 22.59
C GLU A 355 -12.67 11.27 23.02
N VAL A 356 -11.59 11.42 22.22
CA VAL A 356 -10.50 12.35 22.53
C VAL A 356 -10.95 13.81 22.51
N ARG A 357 -11.83 14.21 21.58
CA ARG A 357 -12.43 15.57 21.56
C ARG A 357 -13.23 15.83 22.83
N ASN A 358 -14.10 14.90 23.22
CA ASN A 358 -14.90 15.03 24.43
C ASN A 358 -14.03 15.09 25.69
N LEU A 359 -12.94 14.32 25.76
CA LEU A 359 -11.96 14.42 26.87
C LEU A 359 -11.30 15.78 26.91
N LYS A 360 -10.82 16.27 25.75
CA LYS A 360 -10.20 17.59 25.64
C LYS A 360 -11.15 18.71 26.11
N ASP A 361 -12.42 18.64 25.71
CA ASP A 361 -13.43 19.65 26.07
C ASP A 361 -13.83 19.55 27.55
N GLY A 362 -13.93 18.32 28.09
CA GLY A 362 -14.29 18.07 29.49
C GLY A 362 -13.19 18.42 30.50
N VAL A 363 -11.91 18.39 30.10
CA VAL A 363 -10.76 18.78 30.95
C VAL A 363 -10.64 20.32 31.11
N GLY A 364 -11.43 21.11 30.39
CA GLY A 364 -11.54 22.54 30.68
C GLY A 364 -10.38 23.40 30.14
N LEU A 365 -9.80 23.06 28.99
CA LEU A 365 -8.95 23.99 28.22
C LEU A 365 -9.71 25.25 27.74
N THR A 366 -10.99 25.40 28.08
CA THR A 366 -11.83 26.58 27.82
C THR A 366 -11.72 27.67 28.88
N GLY A 367 -10.89 27.51 29.92
CA GLY A 367 -10.91 28.38 31.09
C GLY A 367 -9.61 29.09 31.45
N THR A 368 -9.08 30.00 30.62
CA THR A 368 -8.53 31.32 31.03
C THR A 368 -7.96 32.12 29.85
N PHE A 369 -8.82 32.75 29.05
CA PHE A 369 -8.43 33.93 28.24
C PHE A 369 -9.51 35.03 28.29
N SER A 370 -10.24 35.13 29.40
CA SER A 370 -11.36 36.08 29.55
C SER A 370 -11.38 36.84 30.88
N ARG A 371 -10.22 37.13 31.50
CA ARG A 371 -10.15 38.15 32.55
C ARG A 371 -8.82 38.89 32.51
N GLY A 372 -8.82 40.07 31.88
CA GLY A 372 -7.66 40.96 31.88
C GLY A 372 -7.75 42.21 31.00
N CYS A 373 -8.95 42.67 30.61
CA CYS A 373 -9.11 43.98 29.94
C CYS A 373 -10.27 44.76 30.58
N SER A 374 -10.13 45.05 31.86
CA SER A 374 -10.94 46.05 32.54
C SER A 374 -10.21 46.50 33.80
N LEU A 375 -9.21 47.38 33.61
CA LEU A 375 -8.77 48.40 34.57
C LEU A 375 -7.49 49.04 34.05
N LEU A 376 -7.62 50.09 33.24
CA LEU A 376 -6.80 51.29 33.37
C LEU A 376 -7.72 52.47 33.04
N ARG A 377 -7.84 53.35 34.03
CA ARG A 377 -8.51 54.65 34.00
C ARG A 377 -7.74 55.62 33.10
#